data_AF-A0A9E3VAE9-F1
#
_entry.id   AF-A0A9E3VAE9-F1
#
_cell.length_a   1.000
_cell.length_b   1.000
_cell.length_c   1.000
_cell.angle_alpha   90.00
_cell.angle_beta   90.00
_cell.angle_gamma   90.00
#
_symmetry.space_group_name_H-M   'P 1'
#
loop_
_entity.id
_entity.type
_entity.pdbx_description
1 polymer ?
#
loop_
_entity_poly.entity_id
_entity_poly.type
_entity_poly.pdbx_seq_one_letter_code
_entity_poly.pdbx_strand_id
1 'polypeptide(L)'
;MMVCPVCEHQQAHGFECDVCGKDLSGMLGDLGPPPVAVTVVEGLEVTVGERVGQVNAAALDGLELNAQGAADVGAVPTLGELEVTSLPAAAEVPVAPLAERELDRAPDDGVRTAAPTGAVTCRYCQNVQAAGAMCERCGMRLPRAAVAQVAGPAVAGEPVGVRCSSCGAPAVAGTRCRECGKPAPPAET
;
A
#
# COMPACT_ATOMS: atom_id res chain seq x y z
N MET A 1 36.61 9.08 -8.79
CA MET A 1 36.56 10.40 -8.14
C MET A 1 35.82 11.33 -9.08
N MET A 2 34.71 11.91 -8.62
CA MET A 2 33.76 12.69 -9.43
C MET A 2 33.62 14.10 -8.83
N VAL A 3 33.38 15.10 -9.67
CA VAL A 3 33.22 16.50 -9.26
C VAL A 3 31.75 16.87 -9.35
N CYS A 4 31.17 17.42 -8.27
CA CYS A 4 29.80 17.92 -8.30
C CYS A 4 29.71 19.15 -9.23
N PRO A 5 28.84 19.18 -10.25
CA PRO A 5 28.72 20.32 -11.17
C PRO A 5 28.09 21.56 -10.52
N VAL A 6 27.65 21.47 -9.27
CA VAL A 6 26.92 22.54 -8.57
C VAL A 6 27.81 23.24 -7.56
N CYS A 7 28.60 22.49 -6.81
CA CYS A 7 29.47 23.04 -5.77
C CYS A 7 30.96 22.71 -5.99
N GLU A 8 31.30 22.07 -7.10
CA GLU A 8 32.67 21.65 -7.48
C GLU A 8 33.38 20.75 -6.45
N HIS A 9 32.64 20.22 -5.48
CA HIS A 9 33.18 19.30 -4.51
C HIS A 9 33.62 17.98 -5.17
N GLN A 10 34.86 17.56 -4.88
CA GLN A 10 35.38 16.27 -5.30
C GLN A 10 34.96 15.19 -4.30
N GLN A 11 34.25 14.17 -4.78
CA GLN A 11 33.81 13.04 -3.97
C GLN A 11 34.23 11.70 -4.58
N ALA A 12 34.34 10.68 -3.72
CA ALA A 12 34.84 9.38 -4.11
C ALA A 12 33.81 8.57 -4.92
N HIS A 13 32.56 8.56 -4.45
CA HIS A 13 31.41 7.81 -4.97
C HIS A 13 30.12 8.41 -4.40
N GLY A 14 28.97 8.15 -5.02
CA GLY A 14 27.67 8.56 -4.49
C GLY A 14 26.70 9.04 -5.57
N PHE A 15 25.42 8.82 -5.32
CA PHE A 15 24.30 9.30 -6.15
C PHE A 15 23.84 10.70 -5.74
N GLU A 16 24.29 11.19 -4.59
CA GLU A 16 24.05 12.54 -4.08
C GLU A 16 25.39 13.22 -3.80
N CYS A 17 25.42 14.55 -3.80
CA CYS A 17 26.61 15.28 -3.37
C CYS A 17 26.68 15.43 -1.85
N ASP A 18 27.78 15.00 -1.23
CA ASP A 18 27.99 15.06 0.23
C ASP A 18 27.91 16.48 0.82
N VAL A 19 28.09 17.52 -0.01
CA VAL A 19 28.13 18.92 0.43
C VAL A 19 26.83 19.67 0.14
N CYS A 20 26.28 19.53 -1.07
CA CYS A 20 25.10 20.30 -1.49
C CYS A 20 23.81 19.49 -1.59
N GLY A 21 23.85 18.18 -1.35
CA GLY A 21 22.67 17.30 -1.38
C GLY A 21 22.02 17.16 -2.75
N LYS A 22 22.73 17.55 -3.81
CA LYS A 22 22.21 17.48 -5.19
C LYS A 22 22.27 16.04 -5.67
N ASP A 23 21.16 15.55 -6.20
CA ASP A 23 21.07 14.28 -6.90
C ASP A 23 21.91 14.32 -8.19
N LEU A 24 22.88 13.42 -8.29
CA LEU A 24 23.81 13.23 -9.41
C LEU A 24 23.49 11.95 -10.21
N SER A 25 22.46 11.19 -9.82
CA SER A 25 22.06 9.93 -10.46
C SER A 25 21.73 10.09 -11.95
N GLY A 26 21.16 11.24 -12.32
CA GLY A 26 20.77 11.53 -13.71
C GLY A 26 21.92 11.98 -14.63
N MET A 27 23.08 12.37 -14.08
CA MET A 27 24.21 12.88 -14.87
C MET A 27 25.33 11.87 -15.09
N LEU A 28 25.44 10.84 -14.23
CA LEU A 28 26.45 9.79 -14.34
C LEU A 28 25.79 8.43 -14.65
N GLY A 29 24.90 8.42 -15.63
CA GLY A 29 24.06 7.28 -16.04
C GLY A 29 24.77 6.03 -16.56
N ASP A 30 26.02 5.78 -16.14
CA ASP A 30 26.77 4.57 -16.47
C ASP A 30 27.79 4.14 -15.37
N LEU A 31 27.82 4.83 -14.23
CA LEU A 31 28.53 4.33 -13.05
C LEU A 31 27.55 3.47 -12.27
N GLY A 32 27.63 2.15 -12.51
CA GLY A 32 26.87 1.14 -11.80
C GLY A 32 26.97 1.27 -10.27
N PRO A 33 26.17 0.47 -9.53
CA PRO A 33 26.11 0.55 -8.08
C PRO A 33 27.52 0.53 -7.47
N PRO A 34 27.76 1.26 -6.36
CA PRO A 34 29.07 1.29 -5.72
C PRO A 34 29.53 -0.15 -5.46
N PRO A 35 30.83 -0.46 -5.63
CA PRO A 35 31.33 -1.78 -5.32
C PRO A 35 31.00 -2.06 -3.84
N VAL A 36 30.09 -3.01 -3.62
CA VAL A 36 29.75 -3.47 -2.28
C VAL A 36 30.97 -4.21 -1.78
N ALA A 37 31.70 -3.58 -0.86
CA ALA A 37 32.78 -4.26 -0.14
C ALA A 37 32.15 -5.35 0.72
N VAL A 38 32.23 -6.59 0.25
CA VAL A 38 31.79 -7.76 1.03
C VAL A 38 32.76 -7.91 2.19
N THR A 39 32.34 -7.45 3.36
CA THR A 39 33.07 -7.65 4.61
C THR A 39 32.61 -8.99 5.19
N VAL A 40 33.55 -9.91 5.37
CA VAL A 40 33.28 -11.18 6.05
C VAL A 40 33.08 -10.86 7.52
N VAL A 41 31.87 -11.07 8.02
CA VAL A 41 31.52 -10.88 9.43
C VAL A 41 31.99 -12.10 10.22
N GLU A 42 32.86 -11.89 11.21
CA GLU A 42 33.39 -12.95 12.06
C GLU A 42 32.26 -13.58 12.89
N GLY A 43 32.09 -14.90 12.79
CA GLY A 43 31.03 -15.65 13.47
C GLY A 43 29.74 -15.85 12.67
N LEU A 44 29.61 -15.27 11.47
CA LEU A 44 28.51 -15.60 10.56
C LEU A 44 28.87 -16.88 9.79
N GLU A 45 28.16 -17.97 10.08
CA GLU A 45 28.30 -19.20 9.30
C GLU A 45 27.91 -18.94 7.84
N VAL A 46 28.86 -19.14 6.94
CA VAL A 46 28.64 -19.01 5.50
C VAL A 46 27.65 -20.09 5.12
N THR A 47 26.41 -19.72 4.78
CA THR A 47 25.54 -20.60 3.99
C THR A 47 26.17 -20.68 2.61
N VAL A 48 27.10 -21.61 2.46
CA VAL A 48 27.87 -21.84 1.24
C VAL A 48 26.88 -22.17 0.12
N GLY A 49 26.60 -21.17 -0.72
CA GLY A 49 25.89 -21.35 -1.99
C GLY A 49 26.65 -22.27 -2.97
N GLU A 50 27.91 -22.63 -2.68
CA GLU A 50 28.72 -23.54 -3.50
C GLU A 50 28.10 -24.95 -3.64
N ARG A 51 27.24 -25.36 -2.70
CA ARG A 51 26.49 -26.63 -2.83
C ARG A 51 25.27 -26.51 -3.75
N VAL A 52 24.82 -25.29 -4.01
CA VAL A 52 23.79 -24.99 -5.02
C VAL A 52 24.53 -24.39 -6.20
N GLY A 53 25.13 -25.26 -7.03
CA GLY A 53 25.65 -24.85 -8.34
C GLY A 53 24.60 -24.04 -9.11
N GLN A 54 25.03 -23.29 -10.13
CA GLN A 54 24.17 -22.41 -10.92
C GLN A 54 22.79 -23.06 -11.19
N VAL A 55 21.76 -22.56 -10.50
CA VAL A 55 20.41 -23.09 -10.65
C VAL A 55 19.98 -22.65 -12.04
N ASN A 56 20.04 -23.56 -13.00
CA ASN A 56 19.34 -23.40 -14.27
C ASN A 56 17.84 -23.50 -13.98
N ALA A 57 17.28 -22.41 -13.46
CA ALA A 57 15.85 -22.19 -13.49
C ALA A 57 15.50 -21.94 -14.96
N ALA A 58 15.20 -23.01 -15.69
CA ALA A 58 14.52 -22.85 -16.96
C ALA A 58 13.23 -22.06 -16.69
N ALA A 59 13.03 -20.96 -17.42
CA ALA A 59 11.76 -20.28 -17.39
C ALA A 59 10.69 -21.31 -17.78
N LEU A 60 9.74 -21.56 -16.89
CA LEU A 60 8.60 -22.41 -17.21
C LEU A 60 7.77 -21.65 -18.25
N ASP A 61 7.64 -22.21 -19.45
CA ASP A 61 6.78 -21.66 -20.49
C ASP A 61 5.35 -21.53 -19.95
N GLY A 62 4.78 -20.32 -20.04
CA GLY A 62 3.42 -20.01 -19.60
C GLY A 62 3.28 -19.35 -18.22
N LEU A 63 4.37 -19.15 -17.47
CA LEU A 63 4.38 -18.38 -16.21
C LEU A 63 4.82 -16.93 -16.45
N GLU A 64 3.96 -16.15 -17.10
CA GLU A 64 4.12 -14.71 -17.14
C GLU A 64 3.77 -14.15 -15.76
N LEU A 65 4.63 -13.28 -15.19
CA LEU A 65 4.50 -12.77 -13.81
C LEU A 65 3.15 -12.08 -13.49
N ASN A 66 2.35 -11.76 -14.53
CA ASN A 66 1.05 -11.09 -14.43
C ASN A 66 -0.04 -11.72 -15.32
N ALA A 67 0.12 -12.94 -15.85
CA ALA A 67 -0.94 -13.56 -16.63
C ALA A 67 -2.14 -13.91 -15.76
N GLN A 68 -3.24 -13.17 -15.93
CA GLN A 68 -4.54 -13.45 -15.32
C GLN A 68 -5.40 -14.20 -16.32
N GLY A 69 -5.12 -15.49 -16.48
CA GLY A 69 -6.01 -16.45 -17.13
C GLY A 69 -6.49 -17.45 -16.09
N ALA A 70 -7.65 -18.07 -16.33
CA ALA A 70 -7.98 -19.32 -15.63
C ALA A 70 -6.91 -20.33 -16.06
N ALA A 71 -5.84 -20.44 -15.29
CA ALA A 71 -4.96 -21.58 -15.40
C ALA A 71 -5.87 -22.79 -15.15
N ASP A 72 -5.91 -23.71 -16.13
CA ASP A 72 -6.42 -25.04 -15.86
C ASP A 72 -5.38 -25.68 -14.94
N VAL A 73 -5.50 -25.36 -13.65
CA VAL A 73 -4.74 -26.00 -12.60
C VAL A 73 -5.32 -27.40 -12.55
N GLY A 74 -4.79 -28.27 -13.42
CA GLY A 74 -5.20 -29.66 -13.50
C GLY A 74 -5.29 -30.25 -12.09
N ALA A 75 -6.24 -31.15 -11.89
CA ALA A 75 -6.63 -31.68 -10.58
C ALA A 75 -5.45 -31.75 -9.61
N VAL A 76 -5.49 -30.91 -8.57
CA VAL A 76 -4.49 -30.90 -7.51
C VAL A 76 -4.33 -32.34 -7.04
N PRO A 77 -3.13 -32.95 -7.14
CA PRO A 77 -2.95 -34.31 -6.66
C PRO A 77 -3.34 -34.31 -5.19
N THR A 78 -4.34 -35.10 -4.83
CA THR A 78 -4.71 -35.29 -3.43
C THR A 78 -3.53 -35.98 -2.77
N LEU A 79 -2.70 -35.20 -2.08
CA LEU A 79 -1.64 -35.70 -1.22
C LEU A 79 -2.31 -36.56 -0.15
N GLY A 80 -2.32 -37.87 -0.37
CA GLY A 80 -3.09 -38.85 0.41
C GLY A 80 -2.65 -39.00 1.88
N GLU A 81 -1.64 -38.25 2.31
CA GLU A 81 -1.04 -38.35 3.65
C GLU A 81 -0.91 -37.00 4.36
N LEU A 82 -1.56 -35.92 3.88
CA LEU A 82 -1.80 -34.80 4.79
C LEU A 82 -2.90 -35.21 5.76
N GLU A 83 -2.54 -35.45 7.02
CA GLU A 83 -3.50 -35.46 8.11
C GLU A 83 -4.21 -34.10 8.13
N VAL A 84 -5.40 -34.08 7.54
CA VAL A 84 -6.31 -32.95 7.62
C VAL A 84 -6.72 -32.85 9.08
N THR A 85 -6.03 -32.01 9.84
CA THR A 85 -6.46 -31.54 11.17
C THR A 85 -7.63 -30.57 11.02
N SER A 86 -8.63 -30.92 10.21
CA SER A 86 -9.93 -30.27 10.26
C SER A 86 -10.50 -30.60 11.63
N LEU A 87 -10.34 -29.64 12.54
CA LEU A 87 -11.13 -29.60 13.76
C LEU A 87 -12.59 -29.81 13.32
N PRO A 88 -13.34 -30.72 13.97
CA PRO A 88 -14.77 -30.81 13.71
C PRO A 88 -15.36 -29.41 13.88
N ALA A 89 -16.36 -29.07 13.06
CA ALA A 89 -17.08 -27.81 13.19
C ALA A 89 -17.37 -27.59 14.68
N ALA A 90 -16.75 -26.56 15.26
CA ALA A 90 -16.88 -26.29 16.68
C ALA A 90 -18.38 -26.20 16.95
N ALA A 91 -18.88 -27.06 17.84
CA ALA A 91 -20.29 -27.02 18.24
C ALA A 91 -20.62 -25.58 18.62
N GLU A 92 -21.70 -25.03 18.08
CA GLU A 92 -22.13 -23.66 18.39
C GLU A 92 -22.24 -23.53 19.91
N VAL A 93 -21.25 -22.86 20.51
CA VAL A 93 -21.27 -22.53 21.93
C VAL A 93 -22.31 -21.43 22.07
N PRO A 94 -23.40 -21.63 22.82
CA PRO A 94 -24.41 -20.60 23.01
C PRO A 94 -23.78 -19.45 23.79
N VAL A 95 -23.39 -18.39 23.10
CA VAL A 95 -22.90 -17.16 23.71
C VAL A 95 -24.11 -16.36 24.14
N ALA A 96 -24.48 -16.46 25.42
CA ALA A 96 -25.47 -15.56 26.00
C ALA A 96 -24.90 -14.13 26.00
N PRO A 97 -25.67 -13.11 25.56
CA PRO A 97 -25.25 -11.73 25.69
C PRO A 97 -25.04 -11.42 27.18
N LEU A 98 -23.90 -10.82 27.54
CA LEU A 98 -23.66 -10.40 28.92
C LEU A 98 -24.76 -9.42 29.34
N ALA A 99 -25.50 -9.76 30.40
CA ALA A 99 -26.64 -8.98 30.89
C ALA A 99 -26.25 -7.55 31.30
N GLU A 100 -24.99 -7.31 31.60
CA GLU A 100 -24.45 -6.01 32.02
C GLU A 100 -23.97 -5.13 30.85
N ARG A 101 -23.99 -5.65 29.61
CA ARG A 101 -23.50 -4.92 28.44
C ARG A 101 -24.65 -4.15 27.81
N GLU A 102 -24.82 -2.90 28.20
CA GLU A 102 -25.65 -1.94 27.46
C GLU A 102 -25.07 -1.81 26.03
N LEU A 103 -25.79 -2.41 25.07
CA LEU A 103 -25.48 -2.33 23.64
C LEU A 103 -26.09 -1.09 22.99
N ASP A 104 -26.88 -0.33 23.76
CA ASP A 104 -27.53 0.87 23.28
C ASP A 104 -26.49 1.96 23.04
N ARG A 105 -26.55 2.52 21.83
CA ARG A 105 -25.73 3.67 21.46
C ARG A 105 -26.16 4.84 22.32
N ALA A 106 -25.22 5.43 23.07
CA ALA A 106 -25.48 6.67 23.80
C ALA A 106 -26.11 7.71 22.86
N PRO A 107 -27.18 8.41 23.30
CA PRO A 107 -27.82 9.43 22.49
C PRO A 107 -26.79 10.50 22.11
N ASP A 108 -26.70 10.78 20.82
CA ASP A 108 -25.83 11.81 20.29
C ASP A 108 -26.35 13.17 20.73
N ASP A 109 -25.54 13.93 21.46
CA ASP A 109 -25.86 15.29 21.93
C ASP A 109 -25.92 16.30 20.78
N GLY A 110 -25.54 15.88 19.57
CA GLY A 110 -25.52 16.70 18.37
C GLY A 110 -24.42 17.77 18.37
N VAL A 111 -23.60 17.83 19.42
CA VAL A 111 -22.51 18.80 19.54
C VAL A 111 -21.31 18.25 18.79
N ARG A 112 -20.97 18.90 17.68
CA ARG A 112 -19.78 18.52 16.90
C ARG A 112 -18.57 19.23 17.45
N THR A 113 -17.53 18.47 17.79
CA THR A 113 -16.20 19.01 18.06
C THR A 113 -15.74 19.78 16.82
N ALA A 114 -15.40 21.06 16.99
CA ALA A 114 -14.89 21.87 15.90
C ALA A 114 -13.64 21.20 15.30
N ALA A 115 -13.56 21.16 13.97
CA ALA A 115 -12.35 20.70 13.31
C ALA A 115 -11.18 21.59 13.75
N PRO A 116 -9.98 21.02 14.04
CA PRO A 116 -8.83 21.82 14.37
C PRO A 116 -8.50 22.74 13.19
N THR A 117 -8.73 24.03 13.39
CA THR A 117 -8.38 25.08 12.43
C THR A 117 -6.94 25.52 12.70
N GLY A 118 -6.08 25.49 11.69
CA GLY A 118 -4.72 25.95 11.85
C GLY A 118 -3.81 25.52 10.72
N ALA A 119 -2.59 26.04 10.75
CA ALA A 119 -1.57 25.66 9.80
C ALA A 119 -1.24 24.16 9.91
N VAL A 120 -1.16 23.49 8.76
CA VAL A 120 -0.87 22.07 8.67
C VAL A 120 0.58 21.90 8.24
N THR A 121 1.32 21.06 8.97
CA THR A 121 2.70 20.72 8.66
C THR A 121 2.75 19.52 7.73
N CYS A 122 3.46 19.65 6.61
CA CYS A 122 3.68 18.56 5.67
C CYS A 122 4.54 17.45 6.30
N ARG A 123 4.04 16.21 6.31
CA ARG A 123 4.79 15.04 6.81
C ARG A 123 6.10 14.79 6.06
N TYR A 124 6.17 15.20 4.79
CA TYR A 124 7.30 14.87 3.91
C TYR A 124 8.38 15.96 3.92
N CYS A 125 8.02 17.21 3.62
CA CYS A 125 8.99 18.31 3.50
C CYS A 125 8.95 19.30 4.67
N GLN A 126 8.13 19.02 5.69
CA GLN A 126 7.96 19.85 6.90
C GLN A 126 7.49 21.29 6.64
N ASN A 127 7.04 21.60 5.42
CA ASN A 127 6.44 22.89 5.10
C ASN A 127 5.17 23.12 5.92
N VAL A 128 5.08 24.27 6.58
CA VAL A 128 3.89 24.72 7.30
C VAL A 128 3.08 25.58 6.36
N GLN A 129 1.82 25.22 6.12
CA GLN A 129 0.93 26.00 5.24
C GLN A 129 -0.44 26.20 5.87
N ALA A 130 -1.07 27.32 5.55
CA ALA A 130 -2.31 27.76 6.21
C ALA A 130 -3.51 26.83 5.96
N ALA A 131 -3.61 26.27 4.76
CA ALA A 131 -4.71 25.40 4.35
C ALA A 131 -4.31 24.53 3.13
N GLY A 132 -5.24 23.69 2.69
CA GLY A 132 -5.12 22.92 1.44
C GLY A 132 -5.03 21.40 1.64
N ALA A 133 -5.35 20.66 0.58
CA ALA A 133 -5.28 19.20 0.57
C ALA A 133 -3.91 18.68 0.07
N MET A 134 -3.10 19.54 -0.55
CA MET A 134 -1.80 19.24 -1.14
C MET A 134 -0.77 20.23 -0.64
N CYS A 135 0.46 19.78 -0.44
CA CYS A 135 1.56 20.62 -0.03
C CYS A 135 2.02 21.54 -1.17
N GLU A 136 2.08 22.85 -0.93
CA GLU A 136 2.51 23.86 -1.92
C GLU A 136 3.99 23.73 -2.30
N ARG A 137 4.80 23.09 -1.44
CA ARG A 137 6.25 22.92 -1.65
C ARG A 137 6.61 21.61 -2.36
N CYS A 138 5.98 20.49 -1.98
CA CYS A 138 6.38 19.16 -2.48
C CYS A 138 5.25 18.38 -3.16
N GLY A 139 4.05 18.97 -3.33
CA GLY A 139 2.91 18.35 -4.02
C GLY A 139 2.23 17.19 -3.29
N MET A 140 2.81 16.69 -2.18
CA MET A 140 2.28 15.55 -1.43
C MET A 140 1.01 15.90 -0.68
N ARG A 141 0.13 14.91 -0.52
CA ARG A 141 -1.16 15.08 0.16
C ARG A 141 -0.96 15.31 1.67
N LEU A 142 -1.59 16.35 2.20
CA LEU A 142 -1.54 16.65 3.63
C LEU A 142 -2.51 15.76 4.43
N PRO A 143 -2.19 15.43 5.69
CA PRO A 143 -3.12 14.74 6.57
C PRO A 143 -4.35 15.62 6.77
N ARG A 144 -5.49 15.17 6.23
CA ARG A 144 -6.78 15.79 6.54
C ARG A 144 -7.11 15.46 7.99
N ALA A 145 -7.32 16.47 8.83
CA ALA A 145 -8.27 16.29 9.91
C ALA A 145 -9.56 15.83 9.23
N ALA A 146 -10.03 14.63 9.56
CA ALA A 146 -11.23 14.09 8.95
C ALA A 146 -12.38 15.04 9.28
N VAL A 147 -12.69 15.94 8.34
CA VAL A 147 -13.97 16.64 8.35
C VAL A 147 -14.98 15.52 8.14
N ALA A 148 -15.70 15.16 9.20
CA ALA A 148 -16.78 14.20 9.11
C ALA A 148 -17.63 14.60 7.90
N GLN A 149 -17.71 13.72 6.90
CA GLN A 149 -18.54 13.98 5.75
C GLN A 149 -19.96 14.20 6.28
N VAL A 150 -20.50 15.38 6.02
CA VAL A 150 -21.91 15.66 6.28
C VAL A 150 -22.68 14.59 5.51
N ALA A 151 -23.26 13.64 6.25
CA ALA A 151 -24.32 12.82 5.69
C ALA A 151 -25.45 13.80 5.38
N GLY A 152 -25.57 14.19 4.11
CA GLY A 152 -26.79 14.81 3.62
C GLY A 152 -27.98 13.92 3.95
N PRO A 153 -29.22 14.46 3.96
CA PRO A 153 -30.41 13.70 4.28
C PRO A 153 -30.37 12.39 3.48
N ALA A 154 -30.43 11.27 4.20
CA ALA A 154 -30.43 9.95 3.61
C ALA A 154 -31.56 9.91 2.58
N VAL A 155 -31.20 9.99 1.30
CA VAL A 155 -32.14 9.69 0.24
C VAL A 155 -32.41 8.21 0.41
N ALA A 156 -33.66 7.89 0.78
CA ALA A 156 -34.13 6.53 0.96
C ALA A 156 -33.98 5.76 -0.37
N GLY A 157 -32.85 5.08 -0.48
CA GLY A 157 -32.47 4.23 -1.59
C GLY A 157 -31.28 3.42 -1.11
N GLU A 158 -31.46 2.12 -0.95
CA GLU A 158 -30.40 1.22 -0.52
C GLU A 158 -29.26 1.30 -1.55
N PRO A 159 -28.01 1.60 -1.13
CA PRO A 159 -26.91 1.76 -2.07
C PRO A 159 -26.60 0.41 -2.71
N VAL A 160 -26.92 0.26 -4.00
CA VAL A 160 -26.61 -0.97 -4.75
C VAL A 160 -25.10 -1.03 -5.00
N GLY A 161 -24.46 -2.03 -4.42
CA GLY A 161 -23.05 -2.33 -4.63
C GLY A 161 -22.84 -2.94 -6.02
N VAL A 162 -21.98 -2.31 -6.82
CA VAL A 162 -21.59 -2.78 -8.17
C VAL A 162 -20.07 -2.86 -8.28
N ARG A 163 -19.57 -3.53 -9.32
CA ARG A 163 -18.15 -3.54 -9.65
C ARG A 163 -17.83 -2.40 -10.61
N CYS A 164 -16.75 -1.66 -10.35
CA CYS A 164 -16.29 -0.64 -11.29
C CYS A 164 -15.88 -1.30 -12.62
N SER A 165 -16.47 -0.87 -13.73
CA SER A 165 -16.16 -1.39 -15.08
C SER A 165 -14.73 -1.14 -15.55
N SER A 166 -14.00 -0.23 -14.90
CA SER A 166 -12.63 0.12 -15.27
C SER A 166 -11.55 -0.51 -14.40
N CYS A 167 -11.83 -0.85 -13.14
CA CYS A 167 -10.81 -1.36 -12.21
C CYS A 167 -11.27 -2.53 -11.33
N GLY A 168 -12.54 -2.96 -11.43
CA GLY A 168 -13.07 -4.08 -10.65
C GLY A 168 -13.28 -3.82 -9.16
N ALA A 169 -12.88 -2.65 -8.64
CA ALA A 169 -13.10 -2.28 -7.24
C ALA A 169 -14.60 -2.20 -6.92
N PRO A 170 -15.01 -2.54 -5.68
CA PRO A 170 -16.38 -2.34 -5.23
C PRO A 170 -16.71 -0.84 -5.25
N ALA A 171 -17.85 -0.50 -5.85
CA ALA A 171 -18.34 0.86 -5.99
C ALA A 171 -19.85 0.91 -5.74
N VAL A 172 -20.39 2.11 -5.53
CA VAL A 172 -21.84 2.32 -5.43
C VAL A 172 -22.35 2.74 -6.81
N ALA A 173 -23.42 2.11 -7.27
CA ALA A 173 -24.04 2.42 -8.55
C ALA A 173 -24.27 3.93 -8.73
N GLY A 174 -23.94 4.46 -9.90
CA GLY A 174 -24.15 5.88 -10.22
C GLY A 174 -23.20 6.87 -9.52
N THR A 175 -22.21 6.42 -8.75
CA THR A 175 -21.18 7.28 -8.13
C THR A 175 -19.82 7.16 -8.82
N ARG A 176 -18.86 8.06 -8.52
CA ARG A 176 -17.47 7.88 -8.97
C ARG A 176 -16.78 6.82 -8.13
N CYS A 177 -16.03 5.92 -8.77
CA CYS A 177 -15.22 4.94 -8.09
C CYS A 177 -14.19 5.63 -7.19
N ARG A 178 -14.07 5.20 -5.93
CA ARG A 178 -13.13 5.77 -4.96
C ARG A 178 -11.67 5.42 -5.25
N GLU A 179 -11.43 4.32 -5.96
CA GLU A 179 -10.10 3.86 -6.33
C GLU A 179 -9.59 4.53 -7.61
N CYS A 180 -10.36 4.49 -8.71
CA CYS A 180 -9.89 4.97 -10.02
C CYS A 180 -10.57 6.26 -10.53
N GLY A 181 -11.56 6.81 -9.80
CA GLY A 181 -12.24 8.06 -10.12
C GLY A 181 -13.22 8.02 -11.31
N LYS A 182 -13.26 6.93 -12.07
CA LYS A 182 -14.20 6.75 -13.20
C LYS A 182 -15.63 6.47 -12.71
N PRO A 183 -16.66 6.83 -13.49
CA PRO A 183 -18.05 6.57 -13.10
C PRO A 183 -18.29 5.06 -12.97
N ALA A 184 -18.91 4.64 -11.87
CA ALA A 184 -19.39 3.29 -11.69
C ALA A 184 -20.61 3.06 -12.60
N PRO A 185 -20.83 1.82 -13.09
CA PRO A 185 -22.01 1.50 -13.86
C PRO A 185 -23.30 1.79 -13.07
N PRO A 186 -24.41 2.12 -13.74
CA PRO A 186 -25.71 2.23 -13.08
C PRO A 186 -26.13 0.88 -12.50
N ALA A 187 -27.02 0.89 -11.51
CA ALA A 187 -27.63 -0.34 -11.02
C ALA A 187 -28.49 -0.91 -12.16
N GLU A 188 -28.23 -2.16 -12.55
CA GLU A 188 -29.11 -2.88 -13.46
C GLU A 188 -30.40 -3.20 -12.68
N THR A 189 -31.52 -2.60 -13.12
CA THR A 189 -32.87 -2.91 -12.64
C THR A 189 -33.38 -4.23 -13.19
#